data_AF-A0A1H7X9S4-F1
#
_entry.id   AF-A0A1H7X9S4-F1
#
_cell.length_a   1.000
_cell.length_b   1.000
_cell.length_c   1.000
_cell.angle_alpha   90.00
_cell.angle_beta   90.00
_cell.angle_gamma   90.00
#
_symmetry.space_group_name_H-M   'P 1'
#
loop_
_entity.id
_entity.type
_entity.pdbx_description
1 polymer ?
#
loop_
_entity_poly.entity_id
_entity_poly.type
_entity_poly.pdbx_seq_one_letter_code
_entity_poly.pdbx_strand_id
1 'polypeptide(L)' 'MKMPRRIFIGLSIIALALMAVVVPYCGRWWRIDACLDAGGAWDEPSGTCVVRQPVTP' A
#
# COMPACT_ATOMS: atom_id res chain seq x y z
N MET A 1 -23.03 26.13 -11.15
CA MET A 1 -23.98 25.38 -10.29
C MET A 1 -23.44 25.39 -8.87
N LYS A 2 -24.17 25.92 -7.88
CA LYS A 2 -23.71 25.98 -6.49
C LYS A 2 -24.05 24.66 -5.81
N MET A 3 -23.08 23.76 -5.67
CA MET A 3 -23.29 22.45 -5.06
C MET A 3 -23.62 22.64 -3.57
N PRO A 4 -24.67 22.00 -3.05
CA PRO A 4 -25.07 22.18 -1.66
C PRO A 4 -24.00 21.59 -0.73
N ARG A 5 -23.69 22.33 0.33
CA ARG A 5 -22.59 22.03 1.27
C ARG A 5 -22.65 20.62 1.85
N ARG A 6 -23.86 20.05 2.00
CA ARG A 6 -24.09 18.68 2.48
C ARG A 6 -23.56 17.62 1.51
N ILE A 7 -23.70 17.84 0.20
CA ILE A 7 -23.19 16.93 -0.83
C ILE A 7 -21.66 16.96 -0.84
N PHE A 8 -21.06 18.14 -0.73
CA PHE A 8 -19.60 18.27 -0.61
C PHE A 8 -19.06 17.50 0.60
N ILE A 9 -19.67 17.67 1.77
CA ILE A 9 -19.26 16.96 2.98
C ILE A 9 -19.38 15.43 2.79
N GLY A 10 -20.49 14.96 2.21
CA GLY A 10 -20.67 13.54 1.93
C GLY A 10 -19.60 12.98 0.99
N LEU A 11 -19.29 13.69 -0.09
CA LEU A 11 -18.24 13.30 -1.04
C LEU A 11 -16.85 13.29 -0.38
N SER A 12 -16.54 14.26 0.48
CA SER A 12 -15.28 14.31 1.20
C SER A 12 -15.12 13.11 2.15
N ILE A 13 -16.19 12.71 2.85
CA ILE A 13 -16.16 11.53 3.74
C ILE A 13 -15.92 10.25 2.92
N ILE A 14 -16.62 10.10 1.80
CA ILE A 14 -16.45 8.94 0.90
C ILE A 14 -15.01 8.90 0.37
N ALA A 15 -14.49 10.04 -0.09
CA ALA A 15 -13.10 10.13 -0.57
C ALA A 15 -12.10 9.75 0.54
N LEU A 16 -12.31 10.22 1.77
CA LEU A 16 -11.46 9.89 2.91
C LEU A 16 -11.50 8.38 3.21
N ALA A 17 -12.70 7.78 3.21
CA ALA A 17 -12.87 6.35 3.41
C ALA A 17 -12.20 5.52 2.31
N LEU A 18 -12.30 5.94 1.06
CA LEU A 18 -11.60 5.30 -0.06
C LEU A 18 -10.08 5.40 0.10
N MET A 19 -9.56 6.58 0.45
CA MET A 19 -8.13 6.78 0.68
C MET A 19 -7.60 5.90 1.82
N ALA A 20 -8.39 5.69 2.88
CA ALA A 20 -8.02 4.80 3.98
C ALA A 20 -7.82 3.33 3.55
N VAL A 21 -8.43 2.90 2.44
CA VAL A 21 -8.27 1.55 1.87
C VAL A 21 -7.17 1.52 0.80
N VAL A 22 -7.11 2.52 -0.07
CA VAL A 22 -6.17 2.55 -1.20
C VAL A 22 -4.72 2.75 -0.73
N VAL A 23 -4.49 3.68 0.22
CA VAL A 23 -3.15 4.00 0.72
C VAL A 23 -2.40 2.79 1.30
N PRO A 24 -2.97 1.98 2.23
CA PRO A 24 -2.27 0.81 2.74
C PRO A 24 -2.02 -0.25 1.66
N TYR A 25 -2.93 -0.38 0.69
CA TYR A 25 -2.75 -1.29 -0.43
C TYR A 25 -1.53 -0.87 -1.27
N CYS A 26 -1.44 0.39 -1.68
CA CYS A 26 -0.27 0.95 -2.39
C CYS A 26 1.02 0.78 -1.57
N GLY A 27 0.97 1.02 -0.26
CA GLY A 27 2.12 0.84 0.63
C GLY A 27 2.63 -0.60 0.67
N ARG A 28 1.74 -1.61 0.60
CA ARG A 28 2.14 -3.02 0.49
C ARG A 28 2.90 -3.28 -0.81
N TRP A 29 2.43 -2.76 -1.94
CA TRP A 29 3.11 -2.92 -3.23
C TRP A 29 4.50 -2.32 -3.24
N TRP A 30 4.67 -1.12 -2.69
CA TRP A 30 6.00 -0.49 -2.58
C TRP A 30 6.96 -1.28 -1.70
N ARG A 31 6.48 -1.93 -0.63
CA ARG A 31 7.32 -2.79 0.22
C ARG A 31 7.76 -4.06 -0.50
N ILE A 32 6.89 -4.63 -1.32
CA ILE A 32 7.23 -5.80 -2.16
C ILE A 32 8.26 -5.40 -3.20
N ASP A 33 8.01 -4.31 -3.93
CA ASP A 33 8.89 -3.79 -4.98
C ASP A 33 10.30 -3.53 -4.44
N ALA A 34 10.41 -2.77 -3.34
CA ALA A 34 11.69 -2.51 -2.67
C ALA A 34 12.40 -3.78 -2.18
N CYS A 35 11.65 -4.81 -1.77
CA CYS A 35 12.23 -6.09 -1.38
C CYS A 35 12.85 -6.82 -2.57
N LEU A 36 12.14 -6.85 -3.69
CA LEU A 36 12.58 -7.53 -4.90
C LEU A 36 13.76 -6.80 -5.55
N ASP A 37 13.72 -5.46 -5.57
CA ASP A 37 14.82 -4.61 -6.07
C ASP A 37 16.12 -4.79 -5.27
N ALA A 38 16.01 -5.06 -3.96
CA ALA A 38 17.15 -5.37 -3.10
C ALA A 38 17.69 -6.80 -3.27
N GLY A 39 17.09 -7.61 -4.16
CA GLY A 39 17.43 -9.03 -4.34
C GLY A 39 16.89 -9.95 -3.25
N GLY A 40 15.94 -9.46 -2.43
CA GLY A 40 15.22 -10.25 -1.45
C GLY A 40 14.11 -11.09 -2.07
N ALA A 41 13.46 -11.90 -1.24
CA ALA A 41 12.25 -12.62 -1.59
C ALA A 41 11.12 -12.18 -0.65
N TRP A 42 9.99 -11.76 -1.21
CA TRP A 42 8.83 -11.40 -0.40
C TRP A 42 8.13 -12.65 0.14
N ASP A 43 7.94 -12.71 1.45
CA ASP A 43 7.19 -13.76 2.12
C ASP A 43 5.77 -13.29 2.43
N GLU A 44 4.82 -13.76 1.63
CA GLU A 44 3.42 -13.31 1.68
C GLU A 44 2.71 -13.60 3.03
N PRO A 45 2.88 -14.78 3.65
CA PRO A 45 2.27 -15.08 4.95
C PRO A 45 2.74 -14.17 6.09
N SER A 46 4.03 -13.82 6.13
CA SER A 46 4.56 -12.92 7.18
C SER A 46 4.46 -11.44 6.81
N GLY A 47 4.27 -11.12 5.53
CA GLY A 47 4.30 -9.74 5.04
C GLY A 47 5.67 -9.07 5.24
N THR A 48 6.75 -9.87 5.12
CA THR A 48 8.12 -9.41 5.31
C THR A 48 9.01 -9.76 4.14
N CYS A 49 10.10 -8.98 3.98
CA CYS A 49 11.14 -9.28 3.03
C CYS A 49 12.16 -10.24 3.64
N VAL A 50 12.45 -11.33 2.96
CA VAL A 50 13.48 -12.31 3.35
C VAL A 50 14.72 -12.08 2.50
N VAL A 51 15.80 -11.65 3.14
CA VAL A 51 17.10 -11.52 2.47
C VAL A 51 17.71 -12.91 2.35
N ARG A 52 17.80 -13.45 1.14
CA ARG A 52 18.57 -14.67 0.90
C ARG A 52 20.05 -14.29 0.89
N GLN A 53 20.76 -14.55 1.99
CA GLN A 53 22.21 -14.49 1.96
C GLN A 53 22.73 -15.48 0.91
N PRO A 54 23.75 -15.12 0.11
CA PRO A 54 24.36 -16.07 -0.80
C PRO A 54 24.92 -17.22 0.03
N VAL A 55 24.46 -18.44 -0.25
CA VAL A 55 25.06 -19.67 0.28
C VAL A 55 26.46 -19.73 -0.29
N THR A 56 27.44 -19.30 0.49
CA THR A 56 28.84 -19.50 0.14
C THR A 56 29.16 -20.96 0.45
N PRO A 57 29.61 -21.76 -0.53
CA PRO A 57 30.01 -23.15 -0.30
C PRO A 57 31.24 -23.26 0.59
#